data_AF-A0A402BBR0-F1
#
_entry.id   AF-A0A402BBR0-F1
#
_cell.length_a   1.000
_cell.length_b   1.000
_cell.length_c   1.000
_cell.angle_alpha   90.00
_cell.angle_beta   90.00
_cell.angle_gamma   90.00
#
_symmetry.space_group_name_H-M   'P 1'
#
loop_
_entity.id
_entity.type
_entity.pdbx_description
1 polymer ?
#
loop_
_entity_poly.entity_id
_entity_poly.type
_entity_poly.pdbx_seq_one_letter_code
_entity_poly.pdbx_strand_id
1 'polypeptide(L)'
;MVERGQETMVAAPESSRREERAKRILDVATTLILRWGYAKTTLNDIASEAGVGKGTLYLHWKSREELFEALITREKIEMAEEIRVQMEQDPQGATLHGILKYSALALLKRPLLKALLLRDTDMLGKLAHDEKGTAAYMEQISGFVTYLQLLREQGLVRTDLSLQLQVYTFSAIFTGFFLVARFLPAEFLLSDELLAEMMAETARRTLEPGGPSSSNAFQAASQAFSDFMDRAVANAQEQSDHTQEFTAHLSTKRGPGRVRGRKGGRPKKLQTDERITLAQRLYTDTDKSIEEICATLGISRASLYRYMKERPERES
;
A
#
# COMPACT_ATOMS: atom_id res chain seq x y z
N MET A 1 -4.82 -61.69 7.94
CA MET A 1 -4.01 -60.61 8.55
C MET A 1 -3.80 -59.55 7.50
N VAL A 2 -4.37 -58.36 7.71
CA VAL A 2 -4.20 -57.19 6.84
C VAL A 2 -3.51 -56.13 7.70
N GLU A 3 -2.23 -55.87 7.44
CA GLU A 3 -1.52 -54.73 8.02
C GLU A 3 -1.79 -53.50 7.14
N ARG A 4 -2.50 -52.52 7.71
CA ARG A 4 -2.62 -51.18 7.14
C ARG A 4 -1.30 -50.44 7.40
N GLY A 5 -0.57 -50.12 6.33
CA GLY A 5 0.50 -49.14 6.38
C GLY A 5 -0.08 -47.78 6.75
N GLN A 6 0.37 -47.23 7.88
CA GLN A 6 0.19 -45.83 8.22
C GLN A 6 1.09 -45.00 7.30
N GLU A 7 0.48 -44.29 6.35
CA GLU A 7 1.15 -43.20 5.65
C GLU A 7 1.34 -42.02 6.61
N THR A 8 2.57 -41.83 7.06
CA THR A 8 2.98 -40.68 7.85
C THR A 8 2.94 -39.44 6.96
N MET A 9 1.91 -38.60 7.11
CA MET A 9 1.87 -37.24 6.55
C MET A 9 3.08 -36.45 7.06
N VAL A 10 4.05 -36.19 6.20
CA VAL A 10 5.21 -35.34 6.49
C VAL A 10 4.69 -33.91 6.71
N ALA A 11 4.88 -33.37 7.91
CA ALA A 11 4.45 -32.02 8.25
C ALA A 11 5.20 -30.98 7.37
N ALA A 12 4.47 -30.05 6.76
CA ALA A 12 5.03 -29.01 5.90
C ALA A 12 6.17 -28.22 6.59
N PRO A 13 7.20 -27.75 5.86
CA PRO A 13 8.30 -26.97 6.43
C PRO A 13 7.79 -25.71 7.15
N GLU A 14 8.52 -25.27 8.18
CA GLU A 14 8.07 -24.18 9.07
C GLU A 14 7.88 -22.83 8.36
N SER A 15 8.62 -22.58 7.27
CA SER A 15 8.45 -21.44 6.36
C SER A 15 7.08 -21.46 5.67
N SER A 16 6.70 -22.60 5.08
CA SER A 16 5.40 -22.79 4.41
C SER A 16 4.22 -22.58 5.37
N ARG A 17 4.32 -23.06 6.62
CA ARG A 17 3.28 -22.80 7.63
C ARG A 17 3.17 -21.33 8.01
N ARG A 18 4.29 -20.59 8.03
CA ARG A 18 4.30 -19.14 8.30
C ARG A 18 3.66 -18.36 7.15
N GLU A 19 3.95 -18.72 5.91
CA GLU A 19 3.36 -18.14 4.70
C GLU A 19 1.86 -18.39 4.61
N GLU A 20 1.41 -19.63 4.80
CA GLU A 20 -0.02 -19.99 4.82
C GLU A 20 -0.79 -19.21 5.89
N ARG A 21 -0.16 -18.97 7.05
CA ARG A 21 -0.76 -18.16 8.11
C ARG A 21 -0.83 -16.69 7.72
N ALA A 22 0.23 -16.14 7.14
CA ALA A 22 0.23 -14.76 6.66
C ALA A 22 -0.89 -14.56 5.61
N LYS A 23 -0.99 -15.48 4.65
CA LYS A 23 -2.04 -15.46 3.62
C LYS A 23 -3.44 -15.43 4.23
N ARG A 24 -3.72 -16.34 5.18
CA ARG A 24 -5.00 -16.38 5.90
C ARG A 24 -5.33 -15.09 6.63
N ILE A 25 -4.34 -14.47 7.28
CA ILE A 25 -4.54 -13.19 7.98
C ILE A 25 -4.89 -12.09 6.98
N LEU A 26 -4.21 -12.03 5.83
CA LEU A 26 -4.50 -11.04 4.78
C LEU A 26 -5.88 -11.26 4.13
N ASP A 27 -6.30 -12.51 3.93
CA ASP A 27 -7.64 -12.84 3.40
C ASP A 27 -8.75 -12.37 4.35
N VAL A 28 -8.58 -12.61 5.64
CA VAL A 28 -9.48 -12.10 6.68
C VAL A 28 -9.48 -10.58 6.71
N ALA A 29 -8.29 -9.95 6.70
CA ALA A 29 -8.19 -8.49 6.68
C ALA A 29 -8.92 -7.88 5.48
N THR A 30 -8.77 -8.48 4.29
CA THR A 30 -9.50 -8.09 3.07
C THR A 30 -11.00 -8.12 3.33
N THR A 31 -11.50 -9.25 3.83
CA THR A 31 -12.93 -9.45 4.10
C THR A 31 -13.49 -8.41 5.08
N LEU A 32 -12.77 -8.16 6.17
CA LEU A 32 -13.22 -7.20 7.19
C LEU A 32 -13.17 -5.76 6.69
N ILE A 33 -12.13 -5.37 5.94
CA ILE A 33 -12.02 -4.03 5.36
C ILE A 33 -13.10 -3.79 4.31
N LEU A 34 -13.38 -4.75 3.44
CA LEU A 34 -14.45 -4.62 2.44
C LEU A 34 -15.82 -4.50 3.11
N ARG A 35 -16.01 -5.14 4.26
CA ARG A 35 -17.30 -5.15 4.97
C ARG A 35 -17.52 -3.92 5.85
N TRP A 36 -16.49 -3.46 6.56
CA TRP A 36 -16.63 -2.44 7.60
C TRP A 36 -15.82 -1.18 7.34
N GLY A 37 -14.98 -1.18 6.31
CA GLY A 37 -14.00 -0.14 6.04
C GLY A 37 -12.78 -0.22 6.95
N TYR A 38 -11.75 0.55 6.60
CA TYR A 38 -10.54 0.67 7.37
C TYR A 38 -10.89 1.21 8.77
N ALA A 39 -11.46 2.40 8.93
CA ALA A 39 -11.63 3.02 10.26
C ALA A 39 -12.23 2.10 11.36
N LYS A 40 -13.11 1.15 11.01
CA LYS A 40 -13.80 0.24 11.94
C LYS A 40 -13.17 -1.14 12.14
N THR A 41 -12.12 -1.50 11.41
CA THR A 41 -11.48 -2.83 11.50
C THR A 41 -10.22 -2.78 12.37
N THR A 42 -10.12 -3.52 13.47
CA THR A 42 -8.90 -3.53 14.30
C THR A 42 -8.02 -4.76 14.04
N LEU A 43 -6.73 -4.69 14.41
CA LEU A 43 -5.84 -5.86 14.39
C LEU A 43 -6.34 -6.99 15.29
N ASN A 44 -7.10 -6.67 16.35
CA ASN A 44 -7.69 -7.68 17.23
C ASN A 44 -8.83 -8.43 16.54
N ASP A 45 -9.67 -7.71 15.78
CA ASP A 45 -10.77 -8.31 15.02
C ASP A 45 -10.21 -9.26 13.96
N ILE A 46 -9.17 -8.81 13.24
CA ILE A 46 -8.46 -9.62 12.24
C ILE A 46 -7.84 -10.87 12.89
N ALA A 47 -7.14 -10.73 14.02
CA ALA A 47 -6.53 -11.87 14.70
C ALA A 47 -7.57 -12.90 15.16
N SER A 48 -8.67 -12.41 15.74
CA SER A 48 -9.78 -13.24 16.22
C SER A 48 -10.42 -14.03 15.08
N GLU A 49 -10.77 -13.34 13.98
CA GLU A 49 -11.44 -13.94 12.82
C GLU A 49 -10.50 -14.89 12.06
N ALA A 50 -9.19 -14.60 12.00
CA ALA A 50 -8.20 -15.49 11.40
C ALA A 50 -7.84 -16.71 12.28
N GLY A 51 -8.38 -16.80 13.50
CA GLY A 51 -8.08 -17.88 14.44
C GLY A 51 -6.62 -17.87 14.92
N VAL A 52 -5.99 -16.70 14.98
CA VAL A 52 -4.59 -16.55 15.43
C VAL A 52 -4.52 -15.73 16.73
N GLY A 53 -3.53 -16.02 17.56
CA GLY A 53 -3.28 -15.21 18.75
C GLY A 53 -2.79 -13.80 18.37
N LYS A 54 -3.12 -12.79 19.20
CA LYS A 54 -2.64 -11.40 18.99
C LYS A 54 -1.11 -11.35 18.84
N GLY A 55 -0.40 -12.06 19.72
CA GLY A 55 1.06 -12.14 19.65
C GLY A 55 1.56 -12.71 18.32
N THR A 56 0.84 -13.68 17.74
CA THR A 56 1.16 -14.24 16.43
C THR A 56 0.97 -13.22 15.32
N LEU A 57 -0.12 -12.44 15.32
CA LEU A 57 -0.30 -11.38 14.35
C LEU A 57 0.83 -10.33 14.44
N TYR A 58 1.20 -9.94 15.66
CA TYR A 58 2.29 -8.98 15.90
C TYR A 58 3.70 -9.50 15.52
N LEU A 59 3.88 -10.81 15.29
CA LEU A 59 5.10 -11.36 14.72
C LEU A 59 5.19 -11.16 13.20
N HIS A 60 4.06 -10.96 12.54
CA HIS A 60 4.00 -10.67 11.10
C HIS A 60 3.94 -9.18 10.82
N TRP A 61 3.12 -8.41 11.57
CA TRP A 61 2.94 -6.97 11.36
C TRP A 61 2.84 -6.24 12.70
N LYS A 62 3.66 -5.20 12.90
CA LYS A 62 3.70 -4.42 14.15
C LYS A 62 2.61 -3.38 14.23
N SER A 63 2.16 -2.88 13.09
CA SER A 63 1.10 -1.89 13.00
C SER A 63 0.02 -2.33 12.04
N ARG A 64 -1.08 -1.58 12.09
CA ARG A 64 -2.21 -1.80 11.21
C ARG A 64 -1.90 -1.32 9.78
N GLU A 65 -1.14 -0.24 9.70
CA GLU A 65 -0.63 0.35 8.47
C GLU A 65 0.27 -0.67 7.75
N GLU A 66 1.17 -1.32 8.48
CA GLU A 66 2.07 -2.35 7.94
C GLU A 66 1.32 -3.55 7.36
N LEU A 67 0.27 -4.01 8.06
CA LEU A 67 -0.61 -5.07 7.56
C LEU A 67 -1.33 -4.65 6.28
N PHE A 68 -1.79 -3.39 6.20
CA PHE A 68 -2.46 -2.88 5.02
C PHE A 68 -1.50 -2.68 3.84
N GLU A 69 -0.29 -2.19 4.07
CA GLU A 69 0.75 -2.11 3.05
C GLU A 69 1.04 -3.48 2.45
N ALA A 70 1.25 -4.50 3.30
CA ALA A 70 1.42 -5.88 2.85
C ALA A 70 0.20 -6.40 2.06
N LEU A 71 -1.01 -6.02 2.47
CA LEU A 71 -2.24 -6.35 1.76
C LEU A 71 -2.27 -5.72 0.36
N ILE A 72 -2.01 -4.41 0.24
CA ILE A 72 -1.98 -3.71 -1.05
C ILE A 72 -0.87 -4.25 -1.95
N THR A 73 0.30 -4.54 -1.40
CA THR A 73 1.40 -5.16 -2.15
C THR A 73 1.00 -6.52 -2.72
N ARG A 74 0.35 -7.38 -1.92
CA ARG A 74 -0.19 -8.65 -2.41
C ARG A 74 -1.15 -8.44 -3.57
N GLU A 75 -2.13 -7.55 -3.41
CA GLU A 75 -3.13 -7.25 -4.45
C GLU A 75 -2.46 -6.73 -5.74
N LYS A 76 -1.43 -5.87 -5.63
CA LYS A 76 -0.67 -5.34 -6.77
C LYS A 76 0.10 -6.43 -7.51
N ILE A 77 0.76 -7.34 -6.78
CA ILE A 77 1.50 -8.47 -7.38
C ILE A 77 0.54 -9.41 -8.09
N GLU A 78 -0.58 -9.75 -7.45
CA GLU A 78 -1.61 -10.61 -8.08
C GLU A 78 -2.24 -9.93 -9.30
N MET A 79 -2.47 -8.61 -9.27
CA MET A 79 -2.94 -7.83 -10.42
C MET A 79 -1.95 -7.85 -11.56
N ALA A 80 -0.67 -7.63 -11.24
CA ALA A 80 0.41 -7.61 -12.22
C ALA A 80 0.53 -8.96 -12.95
N GLU A 81 0.46 -10.06 -12.21
CA GLU A 81 0.53 -11.40 -12.79
C GLU A 81 -0.69 -11.73 -13.66
N GLU A 82 -1.89 -11.34 -13.23
CA GLU A 82 -3.08 -11.53 -14.06
C GLU A 82 -2.99 -10.76 -15.38
N ILE A 83 -2.53 -9.50 -15.34
CA ILE A 83 -2.34 -8.69 -16.54
C ILE A 83 -1.31 -9.35 -17.46
N ARG A 84 -0.18 -9.83 -16.93
CA ARG A 84 0.85 -10.54 -17.69
C ARG A 84 0.26 -11.73 -18.45
N VAL A 85 -0.44 -12.62 -17.75
CA VAL A 85 -1.06 -13.82 -18.35
C VAL A 85 -2.03 -13.46 -19.47
N GLN A 86 -2.85 -12.42 -19.27
CA GLN A 86 -3.79 -11.97 -20.31
C GLN A 86 -3.08 -11.39 -21.52
N MET A 87 -1.99 -10.65 -21.32
CA MET A 87 -1.24 -10.00 -22.39
C MET A 87 -0.39 -10.98 -23.20
N GLU A 88 0.14 -12.04 -22.58
CA GLU A 88 0.83 -13.11 -23.32
C GLU A 88 -0.10 -13.83 -24.32
N GLN A 89 -1.41 -13.79 -24.08
CA GLN A 89 -2.43 -14.40 -24.94
C GLN A 89 -2.95 -13.44 -26.04
N ASP A 90 -2.64 -12.14 -25.97
CA ASP A 90 -3.07 -11.14 -26.93
C ASP A 90 -1.86 -10.46 -27.60
N PRO A 91 -1.63 -10.68 -28.90
CA PRO A 91 -0.55 -10.01 -29.65
C PRO A 91 -0.61 -8.48 -29.60
N GLN A 92 -1.78 -7.89 -29.35
CA GLN A 92 -1.95 -6.44 -29.19
C GLN A 92 -2.13 -6.03 -27.72
N GLY A 93 -1.97 -6.95 -26.78
CA GLY A 93 -2.15 -6.69 -25.35
C GLY A 93 -1.21 -5.60 -24.85
N ALA A 94 0.00 -5.51 -25.42
CA ALA A 94 1.02 -4.51 -25.08
C ALA A 94 0.89 -3.20 -25.86
N THR A 95 -0.32 -2.85 -26.29
CA THR A 95 -0.65 -1.50 -26.77
C THR A 95 -1.26 -0.67 -25.63
N LEU A 96 -1.52 0.62 -25.85
CA LEU A 96 -2.18 1.43 -24.81
C LEU A 96 -3.62 0.96 -24.57
N HIS A 97 -4.35 0.61 -25.63
CA HIS A 97 -5.69 0.07 -25.50
C HIS A 97 -5.69 -1.30 -24.82
N GLY A 98 -4.74 -2.18 -25.15
CA GLY A 98 -4.60 -3.49 -24.53
C GLY A 98 -4.30 -3.37 -23.04
N ILE A 99 -3.31 -2.54 -22.67
CA ILE A 99 -2.96 -2.29 -21.26
C ILE A 99 -4.15 -1.73 -20.49
N LEU A 100 -4.88 -0.76 -21.04
CA LEU A 100 -6.06 -0.21 -20.37
C LEU A 100 -7.15 -1.26 -20.19
N LYS A 101 -7.42 -2.08 -21.21
CA LYS A 101 -8.41 -3.16 -21.14
C LYS A 101 -8.09 -4.14 -20.01
N TYR A 102 -6.89 -4.72 -20.04
CA TYR A 102 -6.52 -5.78 -19.09
C TYR A 102 -6.28 -5.23 -17.69
N SER A 103 -5.73 -4.02 -17.57
CA SER A 103 -5.64 -3.33 -16.27
C SER A 103 -7.02 -3.03 -15.70
N ALA A 104 -8.00 -2.66 -16.54
CA ALA A 104 -9.35 -2.39 -16.06
C ALA A 104 -10.05 -3.66 -15.55
N LEU A 105 -10.01 -4.74 -16.31
CA LEU A 105 -10.56 -6.04 -15.91
C LEU A 105 -9.92 -6.56 -14.62
N ALA A 106 -8.60 -6.46 -14.51
CA ALA A 106 -7.89 -6.89 -13.31
C ALA A 106 -8.22 -5.98 -12.10
N LEU A 107 -8.37 -4.67 -12.31
CA LEU A 107 -8.72 -3.73 -11.24
C LEU A 107 -10.15 -3.96 -10.72
N LEU A 108 -11.10 -4.28 -11.60
CA LEU A 108 -12.50 -4.53 -11.21
C LEU A 108 -12.65 -5.72 -10.26
N LYS A 109 -11.77 -6.72 -10.37
CA LYS A 109 -11.68 -7.86 -9.45
C LYS A 109 -11.06 -7.52 -8.09
N ARG A 110 -10.48 -6.32 -7.92
CA ARG A 110 -9.69 -5.93 -6.74
C ARG A 110 -10.23 -4.62 -6.14
N PRO A 111 -11.32 -4.69 -5.35
CA PRO A 111 -11.98 -3.51 -4.83
C PRO A 111 -11.09 -2.62 -3.95
N LEU A 112 -10.08 -3.19 -3.27
CA LEU A 112 -9.11 -2.41 -2.48
C LEU A 112 -8.24 -1.51 -3.36
N LEU A 113 -7.70 -2.04 -4.47
CA LEU A 113 -6.92 -1.23 -5.42
C LEU A 113 -7.80 -0.22 -6.14
N LYS A 114 -9.06 -0.57 -6.45
CA LYS A 114 -10.03 0.37 -7.03
C LYS A 114 -10.35 1.50 -6.07
N ALA A 115 -10.58 1.19 -4.79
CA ALA A 115 -10.78 2.19 -3.73
C ALA A 115 -9.55 3.09 -3.57
N LEU A 116 -8.34 2.54 -3.70
CA LEU A 116 -7.09 3.28 -3.63
C LEU A 116 -6.93 4.24 -4.83
N LEU A 117 -7.19 3.77 -6.05
CA LEU A 117 -7.19 4.58 -7.27
C LEU A 117 -8.16 5.77 -7.14
N LEU A 118 -9.37 5.50 -6.66
CA LEU A 118 -10.45 6.49 -6.52
C LEU A 118 -10.35 7.32 -5.23
N ARG A 119 -9.35 7.07 -4.38
CA ARG A 119 -9.16 7.71 -3.08
C ARG A 119 -10.41 7.64 -2.20
N ASP A 120 -11.02 6.47 -2.15
CA ASP A 120 -12.23 6.21 -1.37
C ASP A 120 -11.90 6.26 0.13
N THR A 121 -12.16 7.42 0.75
CA THR A 121 -11.90 7.67 2.17
C THR A 121 -12.84 6.90 3.09
N ASP A 122 -14.01 6.50 2.61
CA ASP A 122 -14.96 5.73 3.40
C ASP A 122 -14.43 4.30 3.60
N MET A 123 -13.88 3.72 2.53
CA MET A 123 -13.24 2.40 2.59
C MET A 123 -11.85 2.44 3.23
N LEU A 124 -10.99 3.40 2.90
CA LEU A 124 -9.57 3.37 3.26
C LEU A 124 -9.17 4.32 4.39
N GLY A 125 -10.04 5.26 4.78
CA GLY A 125 -9.73 6.27 5.79
C GLY A 125 -8.47 7.07 5.44
N LYS A 126 -7.57 7.23 6.43
CA LYS A 126 -6.30 7.97 6.26
C LYS A 126 -5.36 7.38 5.21
N LEU A 127 -5.51 6.10 4.85
CA LEU A 127 -4.65 5.45 3.87
C LEU A 127 -4.97 5.83 2.43
N ALA A 128 -6.14 6.41 2.16
CA ALA A 128 -6.47 6.95 0.84
C ALA A 128 -5.56 8.12 0.40
N HIS A 129 -4.83 8.74 1.34
CA HIS A 129 -4.09 9.98 1.11
C HIS A 129 -2.57 9.80 1.06
N ASP A 130 -2.04 8.65 1.48
CA ASP A 130 -0.60 8.46 1.71
C ASP A 130 0.17 8.05 0.44
N GLU A 131 -0.50 7.49 -0.57
CA GLU A 131 0.21 6.81 -1.67
C GLU A 131 0.87 7.77 -2.69
N LYS A 132 0.24 8.90 -3.02
CA LYS A 132 0.66 9.76 -4.17
C LYS A 132 1.87 10.68 -3.90
N GLY A 133 2.55 10.53 -2.78
CA GLY A 133 3.79 11.24 -2.45
C GLY A 133 5.01 10.33 -2.26
N THR A 134 4.83 9.02 -2.45
CA THR A 134 5.87 8.03 -2.17
C THR A 134 6.83 7.86 -3.35
N ALA A 135 8.06 7.43 -3.06
CA ALA A 135 9.04 7.06 -4.09
C ALA A 135 8.49 5.99 -5.04
N ALA A 136 7.70 5.04 -4.51
CA ALA A 136 7.03 3.98 -5.25
C ALA A 136 6.13 4.51 -6.37
N TYR A 137 5.29 5.51 -6.06
CA TYR A 137 4.40 6.12 -7.04
C TYR A 137 5.17 6.85 -8.15
N MET A 138 6.23 7.59 -7.77
CA MET A 138 7.07 8.30 -8.74
C MET A 138 7.82 7.34 -9.66
N GLU A 139 8.32 6.24 -9.12
CA GLU A 139 8.97 5.18 -9.89
C GLU A 139 8.00 4.50 -10.85
N GLN A 140 6.77 4.21 -10.41
CA GLN A 140 5.74 3.65 -11.28
C GLN A 140 5.40 4.58 -12.45
N ILE A 141 5.25 5.89 -12.20
CA ILE A 141 5.07 6.89 -13.26
C ILE A 141 6.28 6.89 -14.21
N SER A 142 7.49 6.90 -13.68
CA SER A 142 8.72 6.91 -14.48
C SER A 142 8.81 5.69 -15.39
N GLY A 143 8.49 4.50 -14.86
CA GLY A 143 8.41 3.25 -15.62
C GLY A 143 7.38 3.33 -16.76
N PHE A 144 6.18 3.84 -16.48
CA PHE A 144 5.15 4.02 -17.49
C PHE A 144 5.55 5.04 -18.57
N VAL A 145 6.21 6.14 -18.19
CA VAL A 145 6.71 7.14 -19.14
C VAL A 145 7.77 6.56 -20.07
N THR A 146 8.70 5.77 -19.51
CA THR A 146 9.71 5.05 -20.30
C THR A 146 9.06 4.11 -21.31
N TYR A 147 8.06 3.35 -20.86
CA TYR A 147 7.32 2.44 -21.71
C TYR A 147 6.54 3.18 -22.82
N LEU A 148 5.87 4.29 -22.49
CA LEU A 148 5.15 5.12 -23.45
C LEU A 148 6.07 5.73 -24.51
N GLN A 149 7.30 6.13 -24.12
CA GLN A 149 8.31 6.61 -25.08
C GLN A 149 8.69 5.51 -26.08
N LEU A 150 8.90 4.29 -25.62
CA LEU A 150 9.17 3.15 -26.50
C LEU A 150 8.00 2.91 -27.47
N LEU A 151 6.75 2.95 -27.01
CA LEU A 151 5.60 2.82 -27.91
C LEU A 151 5.52 3.93 -28.97
N ARG A 152 5.94 5.15 -28.64
CA ARG A 152 6.04 6.25 -29.61
C ARG A 152 7.11 5.97 -30.66
N GLU A 153 8.28 5.47 -30.25
CA GLU A 153 9.38 5.11 -31.17
C GLU A 153 9.00 3.96 -32.10
N GLN A 154 8.22 2.99 -31.60
CA GLN A 154 7.69 1.88 -32.40
C GLN A 154 6.51 2.26 -33.30
N GLY A 155 6.05 3.52 -33.25
CA GLY A 155 4.89 3.98 -34.03
C GLY A 155 3.57 3.32 -33.60
N LEU A 156 3.47 2.87 -32.34
CA LEU A 156 2.23 2.33 -31.75
C LEU A 156 1.41 3.39 -31.02
N VAL A 157 2.00 4.57 -30.79
CA VAL A 157 1.35 5.73 -30.19
C VAL A 157 1.57 6.92 -31.10
N ARG A 158 0.51 7.70 -31.34
CA ARG A 158 0.56 8.88 -32.19
C ARG A 158 1.60 9.88 -31.66
N THR A 159 2.25 10.66 -32.51
CA THR A 159 3.34 11.56 -32.06
C THR A 159 3.03 13.04 -32.24
N ASP A 160 1.86 13.37 -32.80
CA ASP A 160 1.32 14.71 -32.92
C ASP A 160 0.82 15.30 -31.58
N LEU A 161 0.69 14.45 -30.56
CA LEU A 161 0.46 14.88 -29.17
C LEU A 161 1.78 14.92 -28.38
N SER A 162 1.92 15.89 -27.48
CA SER A 162 3.02 15.91 -26.52
C SER A 162 2.92 14.74 -25.55
N LEU A 163 4.07 14.30 -25.01
CA LEU A 163 4.11 13.22 -24.03
C LEU A 163 3.26 13.55 -22.79
N GLN A 164 3.30 14.81 -22.34
CA GLN A 164 2.48 15.30 -21.23
C GLN A 164 0.99 15.12 -21.50
N LEU A 165 0.51 15.50 -22.70
CA LEU A 165 -0.90 15.36 -23.08
C LEU A 165 -1.31 13.88 -23.14
N GLN A 166 -0.42 13.00 -23.59
CA GLN A 166 -0.70 11.56 -23.64
C GLN A 166 -0.81 10.93 -22.26
N VAL A 167 0.15 11.21 -21.37
CA VAL A 167 0.11 10.71 -19.98
C VAL A 167 -1.16 11.19 -19.28
N TYR A 168 -1.50 12.47 -19.45
CA TYR A 168 -2.72 13.04 -18.89
C TYR A 168 -3.97 12.36 -19.45
N THR A 169 -4.08 12.24 -20.77
CA THR A 169 -5.24 11.64 -21.45
C THR A 169 -5.40 10.17 -21.09
N PHE A 170 -4.33 9.39 -21.07
CA PHE A 170 -4.33 8.00 -20.62
C PHE A 170 -4.86 7.88 -19.18
N SER A 171 -4.35 8.71 -18.27
CA SER A 171 -4.77 8.74 -16.87
C SER A 171 -6.23 9.15 -16.71
N ALA A 172 -6.69 10.13 -17.50
CA ALA A 172 -8.05 10.64 -17.50
C ALA A 172 -9.05 9.61 -18.03
N ILE A 173 -8.69 8.88 -19.11
CA ILE A 173 -9.50 7.76 -19.61
C ILE A 173 -9.62 6.69 -18.54
N PHE A 174 -8.50 6.20 -18.00
CA PHE A 174 -8.52 5.13 -17.00
C PHE A 174 -9.33 5.51 -15.76
N THR A 175 -9.01 6.65 -15.15
CA THR A 175 -9.68 7.10 -13.91
C THR A 175 -11.12 7.50 -14.17
N GLY A 176 -11.40 8.19 -15.29
CA GLY A 176 -12.71 8.73 -15.62
C GLY A 176 -13.77 7.65 -15.79
N PHE A 177 -13.43 6.54 -16.45
CA PHE A 177 -14.34 5.40 -16.61
C PHE A 177 -14.76 4.76 -15.28
N PHE A 178 -13.88 4.73 -14.28
CA PHE A 178 -14.25 4.24 -12.94
C PHE A 178 -14.98 5.29 -12.11
N LEU A 179 -14.62 6.55 -12.29
CA LEU A 179 -15.18 7.65 -11.51
C LEU A 179 -16.63 7.94 -11.92
N VAL A 180 -16.93 7.92 -13.22
CA VAL A 180 -18.26 8.26 -13.76
C VAL A 180 -19.36 7.32 -13.24
N ALA A 181 -19.03 6.04 -13.03
CA ALA A 181 -19.97 5.05 -12.50
C ALA A 181 -20.52 5.39 -11.10
N ARG A 182 -19.84 6.27 -10.33
CA ARG A 182 -20.31 6.74 -9.02
C ARG A 182 -21.42 7.80 -9.10
N PHE A 183 -21.62 8.39 -10.27
CA PHE A 183 -22.56 9.49 -10.48
C PHE A 183 -23.75 9.12 -11.36
N LEU A 184 -23.69 7.98 -12.04
CA LEU A 184 -24.73 7.54 -12.96
C LEU A 184 -25.78 6.65 -12.27
N PRO A 185 -27.06 6.75 -12.68
CA PRO A 185 -28.09 5.78 -12.31
C PRO A 185 -27.75 4.35 -12.78
N ALA A 186 -28.31 3.35 -12.09
CA ALA A 186 -27.98 1.94 -12.30
C ALA A 186 -28.22 1.46 -13.74
N GLU A 187 -29.25 2.00 -14.41
CA GLU A 187 -29.60 1.66 -15.79
C GLU A 187 -28.57 2.13 -16.83
N PHE A 188 -27.66 3.04 -16.48
CA PHE A 188 -26.58 3.51 -17.34
C PHE A 188 -25.22 2.86 -17.01
N LEU A 189 -25.17 1.97 -16.02
CA LEU A 189 -23.95 1.26 -15.66
C LEU A 189 -23.66 0.18 -16.71
N LEU A 190 -22.40 0.13 -17.13
CA LEU A 190 -21.91 -0.89 -18.06
C LEU A 190 -21.53 -2.15 -17.28
N SER A 191 -21.57 -3.32 -17.94
CA SER A 191 -20.90 -4.50 -17.42
C SER A 191 -19.39 -4.28 -17.37
N ASP A 192 -18.69 -5.07 -16.56
CA ASP A 192 -17.23 -4.98 -16.41
C ASP A 192 -16.50 -5.14 -17.75
N GLU A 193 -16.95 -6.10 -18.57
CA GLU A 193 -16.40 -6.35 -19.91
C GLU A 193 -16.64 -5.16 -20.85
N LEU A 194 -17.88 -4.66 -20.88
CA LEU A 194 -18.24 -3.55 -21.78
C LEU A 194 -17.54 -2.25 -21.36
N LEU A 195 -17.37 -2.02 -20.06
CA LEU A 195 -16.60 -0.90 -19.52
C LEU A 195 -15.14 -0.97 -20.01
N ALA A 196 -14.49 -2.13 -19.88
CA ALA A 196 -13.11 -2.33 -20.30
C ALA A 196 -12.95 -2.19 -21.83
N GLU A 197 -13.91 -2.70 -22.60
CA GLU A 197 -13.93 -2.55 -24.07
C GLU A 197 -14.08 -1.10 -24.49
N MET A 198 -15.02 -0.36 -23.91
CA MET A 198 -15.23 1.05 -24.22
C MET A 198 -14.04 1.92 -23.81
N MET A 199 -13.40 1.60 -22.68
CA MET A 199 -12.18 2.28 -22.24
C MET A 199 -11.03 2.05 -23.23
N ALA A 200 -10.82 0.80 -23.64
CA ALA A 200 -9.80 0.43 -24.61
C ALA A 200 -10.03 1.11 -25.97
N GLU A 201 -11.27 1.09 -26.47
CA GLU A 201 -11.62 1.71 -27.74
C GLU A 201 -11.45 3.24 -27.70
N THR A 202 -11.79 3.87 -26.57
CA THR A 202 -11.55 5.30 -26.36
C THR A 202 -10.05 5.62 -26.43
N ALA A 203 -9.22 4.79 -25.81
CA ALA A 203 -7.77 4.97 -25.85
C ALA A 203 -7.19 4.73 -27.24
N ARG A 204 -7.61 3.68 -27.93
CA ARG A 204 -7.19 3.37 -29.30
C ARG A 204 -7.45 4.56 -30.23
N ARG A 205 -8.68 5.09 -30.24
CA ARG A 205 -9.05 6.24 -31.10
C ARG A 205 -8.32 7.53 -30.75
N THR A 206 -7.98 7.72 -29.47
CA THR A 206 -7.44 8.99 -28.98
C THR A 206 -5.91 9.03 -29.02
N LEU A 207 -5.25 7.92 -28.70
CA LEU A 207 -3.81 7.85 -28.41
C LEU A 207 -3.02 7.03 -29.43
N GLU A 208 -3.65 6.13 -30.18
CA GLU A 208 -2.96 5.25 -31.13
C GLU A 208 -3.11 5.78 -32.56
N PRO A 209 -2.17 5.46 -33.47
CA PRO A 209 -2.30 5.87 -34.87
C PRO A 209 -3.38 5.06 -35.58
N GLY A 210 -4.12 5.69 -36.50
CA GLY A 210 -5.16 5.03 -37.29
C GLY A 210 -4.65 4.18 -38.47
N GLY A 211 -3.33 4.08 -38.65
CA GLY A 211 -2.68 3.34 -39.72
C GLY A 211 -2.23 1.94 -39.29
N PRO A 212 -1.85 1.06 -40.25
CA PRO A 212 -1.37 -0.28 -39.92
C PRO A 212 -0.03 -0.22 -39.16
N SER A 213 0.04 -0.94 -38.04
CA SER A 213 1.29 -1.17 -37.29
C SER A 213 1.93 -2.50 -37.69
N SER A 214 3.26 -2.58 -37.60
CA SER A 214 4.01 -3.79 -37.98
C SER A 214 4.01 -4.85 -36.88
N SER A 215 4.10 -6.13 -37.26
CA SER A 215 4.26 -7.24 -36.29
C SER A 215 5.49 -7.06 -35.38
N ASN A 216 6.56 -6.46 -35.89
CA ASN A 216 7.78 -6.21 -35.12
C ASN A 216 7.56 -5.17 -34.02
N ALA A 217 6.73 -4.15 -34.29
CA ALA A 217 6.39 -3.14 -33.28
C ALA A 217 5.64 -3.76 -32.10
N PHE A 218 4.67 -4.64 -32.36
CA PHE A 218 3.94 -5.35 -31.31
C PHE A 218 4.86 -6.27 -30.49
N GLN A 219 5.80 -6.98 -31.12
CA GLN A 219 6.77 -7.80 -30.40
C GLN A 219 7.69 -6.96 -29.49
N ALA A 220 8.20 -5.83 -29.99
CA ALA A 220 9.01 -4.92 -29.19
C ALA A 220 8.24 -4.36 -27.99
N ALA A 221 6.95 -4.04 -28.18
CA ALA A 221 6.07 -3.58 -27.12
C ALA A 221 5.82 -4.65 -26.05
N SER A 222 5.59 -5.91 -26.46
CA SER A 222 5.41 -7.03 -25.52
C SER A 222 6.66 -7.26 -24.68
N GLN A 223 7.86 -7.23 -25.27
CA GLN A 223 9.11 -7.36 -24.51
C GLN A 223 9.29 -6.22 -23.50
N ALA A 224 9.10 -4.97 -23.95
CA ALA A 224 9.22 -3.80 -23.09
C ALA A 224 8.20 -3.80 -21.94
N PHE A 225 7.00 -4.32 -22.19
CA PHE A 225 5.98 -4.48 -21.17
C PHE A 225 6.39 -5.52 -20.12
N SER A 226 6.88 -6.70 -20.54
CA SER A 226 7.39 -7.71 -19.62
C SER A 226 8.46 -7.14 -18.69
N ASP A 227 9.44 -6.40 -19.25
CA ASP A 227 10.49 -5.74 -18.46
C ASP A 227 9.93 -4.69 -17.50
N PHE A 228 8.90 -3.95 -17.92
CA PHE A 228 8.20 -2.97 -17.07
C PHE A 228 7.48 -3.66 -15.89
N MET A 229 6.79 -4.77 -16.15
CA MET A 229 6.09 -5.54 -15.14
C MET A 229 7.04 -6.23 -14.16
N ASP A 230 8.14 -6.79 -14.64
CA ASP A 230 9.16 -7.43 -13.80
C ASP A 230 9.75 -6.43 -12.80
N ARG A 231 10.08 -5.22 -13.25
CA ARG A 231 10.53 -4.14 -12.36
C ARG A 231 9.44 -3.74 -11.36
N ALA A 232 8.21 -3.57 -11.81
CA ALA A 232 7.11 -3.18 -10.93
C ALA A 232 6.85 -4.22 -9.82
N VAL A 233 6.91 -5.52 -10.15
CA VAL A 233 6.76 -6.63 -9.19
C VAL A 233 7.95 -6.69 -8.24
N ALA A 234 9.19 -6.61 -8.74
CA ALA A 234 10.40 -6.62 -7.92
C ALA A 234 10.38 -5.49 -6.88
N ASN A 235 10.05 -4.27 -7.30
CA ASN A 235 9.96 -3.11 -6.41
C ASN A 235 8.87 -3.27 -5.35
N ALA A 236 7.73 -3.86 -5.71
CA ALA A 236 6.65 -4.15 -4.77
C ALA A 236 7.08 -5.19 -3.72
N GLN A 237 7.84 -6.21 -4.14
CA GLN A 237 8.41 -7.23 -3.25
C GLN A 237 9.47 -6.64 -2.31
N GLU A 238 10.41 -5.84 -2.82
CA GLU A 238 11.43 -5.17 -2.01
C GLU A 238 10.83 -4.28 -0.91
N GLN A 239 9.73 -3.57 -1.21
CA GLN A 239 9.00 -2.78 -0.21
C GLN A 239 8.35 -3.65 0.89
N SER A 240 7.85 -4.82 0.52
CA SER A 240 7.36 -5.81 1.49
C SER A 240 8.50 -6.36 2.34
N ASP A 241 9.63 -6.69 1.74
CA ASP A 241 10.76 -7.31 2.42
C ASP A 241 11.51 -6.33 3.34
N HIS A 242 11.68 -5.06 2.95
CA HIS A 242 12.22 -4.04 3.84
C HIS A 242 11.35 -3.83 5.08
N THR A 243 10.04 -3.94 4.92
CA THR A 243 9.08 -3.91 6.02
C THR A 243 9.26 -5.14 6.94
N GLN A 244 9.59 -6.31 6.39
CA GLN A 244 9.85 -7.54 7.17
C GLN A 244 11.26 -7.64 7.77
N GLU A 245 12.30 -7.08 7.14
CA GLU A 245 13.68 -7.14 7.62
C GLU A 245 13.98 -6.08 8.68
N PHE A 246 13.49 -4.84 8.50
CA PHE A 246 13.56 -3.80 9.53
C PHE A 246 12.89 -4.29 10.82
N THR A 247 11.85 -5.12 10.68
CA THR A 247 11.12 -5.69 11.81
C THR A 247 11.84 -6.87 12.48
N ALA A 248 12.51 -7.73 11.71
CA ALA A 248 13.38 -8.80 12.21
C ALA A 248 14.59 -8.27 13.01
N HIS A 249 15.26 -7.22 12.52
CA HIS A 249 16.44 -6.62 13.17
C HIS A 249 16.13 -5.93 14.52
N LEU A 250 14.89 -5.46 14.70
CA LEU A 250 14.39 -4.93 15.98
C LEU A 250 13.92 -6.02 16.95
N SER A 251 13.54 -7.20 16.45
CA SER A 251 13.17 -8.36 17.26
C SER A 251 14.40 -9.07 17.83
N THR A 252 15.48 -9.19 17.04
CA THR A 252 16.77 -9.77 17.47
C THR A 252 17.57 -8.89 18.44
N LYS A 253 17.28 -7.58 18.53
CA LYS A 253 17.82 -6.69 19.58
C LYS A 253 17.19 -6.87 20.97
N ARG A 254 16.33 -7.87 21.19
CA ARG A 254 15.99 -8.35 22.54
C ARG A 254 16.91 -9.51 22.93
N GLY A 255 18.06 -9.16 23.52
CA GLY A 255 19.00 -10.12 24.13
C GLY A 255 18.40 -10.95 25.29
N PRO A 256 19.09 -12.02 25.71
CA PRO A 256 18.54 -13.03 26.61
C PRO A 256 18.24 -12.46 28.00
N GLY A 257 17.19 -13.03 28.62
CA GLY A 257 16.50 -12.48 29.78
C GLY A 257 17.40 -12.05 30.94
N ARG A 258 17.09 -10.87 31.49
CA ARG A 258 17.43 -10.50 32.87
C ARG A 258 16.18 -10.65 33.74
N VAL A 259 16.15 -11.72 34.53
CA VAL A 259 15.27 -11.82 35.70
C VAL A 259 15.83 -10.88 36.77
N ARG A 260 15.12 -9.79 37.09
CA ARG A 260 14.94 -9.27 38.46
C ARG A 260 14.14 -7.95 38.48
N GLY A 261 13.14 -7.95 39.35
CA GLY A 261 12.66 -6.75 40.03
C GLY A 261 11.34 -6.20 39.52
N ARG A 262 10.25 -6.51 40.23
CA ARG A 262 9.11 -5.60 40.30
C ARG A 262 9.63 -4.21 40.71
N LYS A 263 9.60 -3.26 39.77
CA LYS A 263 9.47 -1.83 40.05
C LYS A 263 8.37 -1.33 39.13
N GLY A 264 7.17 -1.16 39.70
CA GLY A 264 6.06 -0.51 39.02
C GLY A 264 6.28 0.99 38.85
N GLY A 265 5.31 1.65 38.21
CA GLY A 265 5.08 3.07 38.40
C GLY A 265 4.77 3.86 37.14
N ARG A 266 3.67 4.61 37.22
CA ARG A 266 3.42 5.86 36.48
C ARG A 266 4.73 6.66 36.29
N PRO A 267 5.02 7.22 35.10
CA PRO A 267 6.27 7.95 34.86
C PRO A 267 6.47 9.09 35.87
N LYS A 268 7.74 9.33 36.26
CA LYS A 268 8.15 10.21 37.37
C LYS A 268 7.66 11.65 37.14
N LYS A 269 6.92 12.19 38.13
CA LYS A 269 6.77 13.64 38.33
C LYS A 269 8.15 14.24 38.63
N LEU A 270 8.41 15.48 38.21
CA LEU A 270 9.51 16.27 38.78
C LEU A 270 9.27 16.36 40.29
N GLN A 271 10.23 15.89 41.09
CA GLN A 271 10.05 15.71 42.54
C GLN A 271 10.45 16.94 43.37
N THR A 272 10.99 17.98 42.75
CA THR A 272 11.57 19.15 43.45
C THR A 272 11.11 20.45 42.80
N ASP A 273 10.76 21.44 43.64
CA ASP A 273 10.32 22.78 43.20
C ASP A 273 11.39 23.50 42.36
N GLU A 274 12.67 23.23 42.62
CA GLU A 274 13.78 23.73 41.80
C GLU A 274 13.71 23.26 40.34
N ARG A 275 13.29 22.01 40.11
CA ARG A 275 13.17 21.45 38.74
C ARG A 275 11.95 21.97 38.01
N ILE A 276 10.87 22.27 38.73
CA ILE A 276 9.68 22.90 38.18
C ILE A 276 10.01 24.36 37.80
N THR A 277 10.75 25.06 38.66
CA THR A 277 11.22 26.44 38.41
C THR A 277 12.16 26.50 37.20
N LEU A 278 13.08 25.55 37.08
CA LEU A 278 13.97 25.42 35.91
C LEU A 278 13.18 25.15 34.61
N ALA A 279 12.17 24.28 34.68
CA ALA A 279 11.28 24.00 33.55
C ALA A 279 10.50 25.23 33.10
N GLN A 280 10.02 26.05 34.05
CA GLN A 280 9.32 27.30 33.77
C GLN A 280 10.25 28.34 33.12
N ARG A 281 11.48 28.50 33.63
CA ARG A 281 12.46 29.44 33.04
C ARG A 281 12.83 29.06 31.60
N LEU A 282 13.13 27.78 31.37
CA LEU A 282 13.50 27.27 30.04
C LEU A 282 12.33 27.39 29.04
N TYR A 283 11.08 27.37 29.50
CA TYR A 283 9.90 27.54 28.65
C TYR A 283 9.63 29.01 28.29
N THR A 284 10.01 29.97 29.14
CA THR A 284 9.92 31.41 28.84
C THR A 284 11.08 31.94 28.02
N ASP A 285 12.18 31.20 27.92
CA ASP A 285 13.35 31.56 27.12
C ASP A 285 13.15 31.06 25.67
N THR A 286 13.03 31.98 24.71
CA THR A 286 12.57 31.67 23.34
C THR A 286 13.60 30.95 22.46
N ASP A 287 14.80 30.70 22.98
CA ASP A 287 15.92 30.12 22.23
C ASP A 287 15.96 28.58 22.24
N LYS A 288 15.02 27.89 22.91
CA LYS A 288 14.97 26.42 22.97
C LYS A 288 13.63 25.85 22.53
N SER A 289 13.68 24.79 21.72
CA SER A 289 12.48 24.08 21.30
C SER A 289 11.88 23.27 22.46
N ILE A 290 10.56 23.04 22.42
CA ILE A 290 9.84 22.23 23.41
C ILE A 290 10.43 20.82 23.54
N GLU A 291 10.98 20.29 22.46
CA GLU A 291 11.63 18.97 22.40
C GLU A 291 12.93 18.94 23.19
N GLU A 292 13.77 19.97 23.05
CA GLU A 292 15.03 20.11 23.79
C GLU A 292 14.79 20.33 25.28
N ILE A 293 13.74 21.07 25.64
CA ILE A 293 13.35 21.29 27.05
C ILE A 293 12.91 19.96 27.67
N CYS A 294 12.07 19.18 26.98
CA CYS A 294 11.62 17.87 27.43
C CYS A 294 12.79 16.88 27.60
N ALA A 295 13.73 16.87 26.65
CA ALA A 295 14.92 16.04 26.69
C ALA A 295 15.85 16.41 27.85
N THR A 296 16.08 17.71 28.06
CA THR A 296 16.92 18.25 29.16
C THR A 296 16.37 17.87 30.54
N LEU A 297 15.04 17.89 30.68
CA LEU A 297 14.36 17.63 31.95
C LEU A 297 14.00 16.16 32.17
N GLY A 298 14.12 15.31 31.14
CA GLY A 298 13.74 13.90 31.18
C GLY A 298 12.23 13.68 31.40
N ILE A 299 11.39 14.57 30.86
CA ILE A 299 9.93 14.53 31.00
C ILE A 299 9.23 14.55 29.62
N SER A 300 7.96 14.13 29.58
CA SER A 300 7.15 14.23 28.35
C SER A 300 6.57 15.62 28.15
N ARG A 301 6.20 15.96 26.90
CA ARG A 301 5.50 17.23 26.56
C ARG A 301 4.25 17.43 27.40
N ALA A 302 3.48 16.36 27.61
CA ALA A 302 2.27 16.39 28.43
C ALA A 302 2.54 16.72 29.90
N SER A 303 3.70 16.32 30.44
CA SER A 303 4.12 16.72 31.79
C SER A 303 4.58 18.18 31.83
N LEU A 304 5.34 18.64 30.82
CA LEU A 304 5.77 20.03 30.71
C LEU A 304 4.58 21.01 30.69
N TYR A 305 3.58 20.76 29.84
CA TYR A 305 2.38 21.60 29.78
C TYR A 305 1.56 21.60 31.06
N ARG A 306 1.55 20.48 31.80
CA ARG A 306 0.86 20.40 33.11
C ARG A 306 1.49 21.36 34.13
N TYR A 307 2.82 21.44 34.17
CA TYR A 307 3.55 22.38 35.04
C TYR A 307 3.38 23.85 34.63
N MET A 308 3.12 24.13 33.34
CA MET A 308 2.84 25.51 32.89
C MET A 308 1.40 25.93 33.22
N LYS A 309 0.47 24.98 33.30
CA LYS A 309 -0.95 25.21 33.63
C LYS A 309 -1.20 25.36 35.13
N GLU A 310 -0.31 24.83 35.97
CA GLU A 310 -0.33 24.96 37.44
C GLU A 310 0.28 26.29 37.94
N ARG A 311 0.60 27.24 37.05
CA ARG A 311 1.10 28.56 37.42
C ARG A 311 0.00 29.33 38.17
N PRO A 312 0.21 29.81 39.41
CA PRO A 312 -0.69 30.79 39.99
C PRO A 312 -0.60 32.07 39.14
N GLU A 313 -1.76 32.60 38.77
CA GLU A 313 -1.89 33.93 38.16
C GLU A 313 -1.11 34.92 39.04
N ARG A 314 -0.25 35.74 38.42
CA ARG A 314 0.48 36.78 39.14
C ARG A 314 -0.55 37.74 39.76
N GLU A 315 -0.44 37.94 41.08
CA GLU A 315 -0.91 39.17 41.72
C GLU A 315 -0.30 40.39 41.00
N SER A 316 -1.11 41.43 40.92
CA SER A 316 -0.90 42.69 40.19
C SER A 316 0.37 43.45 40.59
#